data_AF-A0AA42CQ62-F1
#
_entry.id   AF-A0AA42CQ62-F1
#
_cell.length_a   1.000
_cell.length_b   1.000
_cell.length_c   1.000
_cell.angle_alpha   90.00
_cell.angle_beta   90.00
_cell.angle_gamma   90.00
#
_symmetry.space_group_name_H-M   'P 1'
#
loop_
_entity.id
_entity.type
_entity.pdbx_description
1 polymer ?
#
loop_
_entity_poly.entity_id
_entity_poly.type
_entity_poly.pdbx_seq_one_letter_code
_entity_poly.pdbx_strand_id
1 'polypeptide(L)'
;MHRVLLSFAILPLIGGGAEAIDSHSPHDLLYADARDVFLHRGYRPFVMPGSDICDESNPRCYPELEFCVHKRRWICTYAWRYEKTVFHVETKSDTPIVDSFYCVLNCTEAGGVKPMPEVPEEREDIEPMAK
;
A
#
# COMPACT_ATOMS: atom_id res chain seq x y z
N MET A 1 21.75 57.73 6.61
CA MET A 1 20.48 57.51 7.33
C MET A 1 19.67 56.47 6.55
N HIS A 2 19.42 55.32 7.18
CA HIS A 2 18.18 54.50 7.18
C HIS A 2 17.52 54.15 5.83
N ARG A 3 17.12 52.92 5.49
CA ARG A 3 17.02 51.61 6.15
C ARG A 3 16.81 50.56 5.05
N VAL A 4 17.45 49.40 5.19
CA VAL A 4 17.21 48.18 4.39
C VAL A 4 15.85 47.60 4.80
N LEU A 5 15.02 47.21 3.82
CA LEU A 5 13.84 46.37 4.07
C LEU A 5 13.86 45.17 3.11
N LEU A 6 14.47 44.09 3.59
CA LEU A 6 14.27 42.73 3.11
C LEU A 6 12.93 42.24 3.65
N SER A 7 11.95 42.05 2.78
CA SER A 7 10.72 41.31 3.11
C SER A 7 10.77 39.96 2.42
N PHE A 8 11.38 39.00 3.11
CA PHE A 8 11.19 37.57 2.83
C PHE A 8 9.83 37.17 3.38
N ALA A 9 8.85 36.97 2.51
CA ALA A 9 7.63 36.24 2.85
C ALA A 9 7.96 34.74 2.83
N ILE A 10 8.24 34.18 4.00
CA ILE A 10 8.37 32.75 4.23
C ILE A 10 6.96 32.17 4.21
N LEU A 11 6.58 31.50 3.13
CA LEU A 11 5.40 30.64 3.12
C LEU A 11 5.74 29.36 3.91
N PRO A 12 4.96 28.97 4.93
CA PRO A 12 5.17 27.69 5.60
C PRO A 12 4.93 26.57 4.60
N LEU A 13 5.95 25.73 4.38
CA LEU A 13 5.76 24.38 3.87
C LEU A 13 4.76 23.70 4.80
N ILE A 14 3.52 23.52 4.34
CA ILE A 14 2.65 22.50 4.92
C ILE A 14 3.25 21.19 4.42
N GLY A 15 4.24 20.70 5.17
CA GLY A 15 4.66 19.31 5.13
C GLY A 15 3.49 18.49 5.65
N GLY A 16 2.60 18.09 4.75
CA GLY A 16 1.80 16.90 4.97
C GLY A 16 2.79 15.75 5.01
N GLY A 17 3.05 15.25 6.22
CA GLY A 17 3.85 14.05 6.41
C GLY A 17 3.20 12.91 5.66
N ALA A 18 3.66 12.67 4.44
CA ALA A 18 3.78 11.31 3.96
C ALA A 18 4.88 10.72 4.83
N GLU A 19 4.51 10.16 5.99
CA GLU A 19 5.38 9.27 6.72
C GLU A 19 5.87 8.25 5.69
N ALA A 20 7.17 8.25 5.46
CA ALA A 20 7.82 7.33 4.54
C ALA A 20 7.33 5.93 4.92
N ILE A 21 6.52 5.32 4.06
CA ILE A 21 6.09 3.94 4.22
C ILE A 21 7.32 3.10 3.87
N ASP A 22 8.20 3.04 4.86
CA ASP A 22 9.47 2.38 4.87
C ASP A 22 9.28 0.90 4.55
N SER A 23 10.07 0.41 3.60
CA SER A 23 10.40 -0.94 3.09
C SER A 23 9.67 -2.21 3.58
N HIS A 24 8.46 -2.13 4.11
CA HIS A 24 7.75 -3.29 4.63
C HIS A 24 7.06 -4.00 3.46
N SER A 25 7.40 -5.29 3.30
CA SER A 25 6.48 -6.25 2.71
C SER A 25 5.09 -5.98 3.29
N PRO A 26 4.01 -5.93 2.49
CA PRO A 26 2.69 -5.53 2.96
C PRO A 26 2.13 -6.52 3.98
N HIS A 27 2.81 -7.65 4.19
CA HIS A 27 2.58 -8.60 5.26
C HIS A 27 2.47 -7.92 6.62
N ASP A 28 1.51 -8.35 7.42
CA ASP A 28 1.17 -7.82 8.75
C ASP A 28 0.65 -6.37 8.80
N LEU A 29 0.59 -5.66 7.66
CA LEU A 29 -0.10 -4.37 7.60
C LEU A 29 -1.62 -4.55 7.66
N LEU A 30 -2.31 -3.55 8.19
CA LEU A 30 -3.74 -3.41 7.95
C LEU A 30 -3.96 -3.30 6.45
N TYR A 31 -5.03 -3.94 5.97
CA TYR A 31 -5.34 -3.95 4.56
C TYR A 31 -5.53 -2.54 3.98
N ALA A 32 -6.10 -1.62 4.76
CA ALA A 32 -6.24 -0.22 4.35
C ALA A 32 -4.88 0.44 4.03
N ASP A 33 -3.87 0.21 4.88
CA ASP A 33 -2.53 0.77 4.70
C ASP A 33 -1.82 0.09 3.51
N ALA A 34 -1.93 -1.25 3.41
CA ALA A 34 -1.39 -2.00 2.29
C ALA A 34 -2.01 -1.58 0.95
N ARG A 35 -3.31 -1.27 0.95
CA ARG A 35 -4.05 -0.78 -0.23
C ARG A 35 -3.47 0.53 -0.74
N ASP A 36 -3.16 1.48 0.14
CA ASP A 36 -2.54 2.74 -0.25
C ASP A 36 -1.14 2.52 -0.85
N VAL A 37 -0.36 1.58 -0.28
CA VAL A 37 0.93 1.16 -0.84
C VAL A 37 0.76 0.57 -2.25
N PHE A 38 -0.21 -0.31 -2.46
CA PHE A 38 -0.48 -0.90 -3.78
C PHE A 38 -0.85 0.17 -4.81
N LEU A 39 -1.76 1.09 -4.46
CA LEU A 39 -2.17 2.19 -5.32
C LEU A 39 -1.00 3.09 -5.69
N HIS A 40 -0.17 3.48 -4.71
CA HIS A 40 1.01 4.32 -4.94
C HIS A 40 2.03 3.65 -5.86
N ARG A 41 2.15 2.31 -5.79
CA ARG A 41 3.07 1.52 -6.62
C ARG A 41 2.50 1.15 -8.00
N GLY A 42 1.31 1.66 -8.35
CA GLY A 42 0.70 1.47 -9.67
C GLY A 42 -0.12 0.20 -9.84
N TYR A 43 -0.34 -0.56 -8.77
CA TYR A 43 -1.34 -1.62 -8.77
C TYR A 43 -2.74 -1.01 -8.84
N ARG A 44 -3.67 -1.74 -9.44
CA ARG A 44 -5.05 -1.31 -9.61
C ARG A 44 -6.01 -2.36 -9.03
N PRO A 45 -7.10 -1.94 -8.37
CA PRO A 45 -8.21 -2.81 -8.03
C PRO A 45 -8.64 -3.63 -9.24
N PHE A 46 -8.82 -4.92 -9.04
CA PHE A 46 -9.28 -5.84 -10.08
C PHE A 46 -10.51 -6.60 -9.57
N VAL A 47 -11.56 -6.63 -10.37
CA VAL A 47 -12.78 -7.39 -10.05
C VAL A 47 -12.75 -8.67 -10.85
N MET A 48 -12.67 -9.81 -10.16
CA MET A 48 -12.70 -11.13 -10.79
C MET A 48 -14.14 -11.46 -11.23
N PRO A 49 -14.33 -12.23 -12.30
CA PRO A 49 -15.64 -12.78 -12.62
C PRO A 49 -16.16 -13.63 -11.45
N GLY A 50 -17.34 -13.31 -10.94
CA GLY A 50 -17.93 -14.04 -9.82
C GLY A 50 -17.51 -13.55 -8.43
N SER A 51 -16.86 -12.39 -8.33
CA SER A 51 -16.64 -11.72 -7.04
C SER A 51 -17.95 -11.44 -6.33
N ASP A 52 -17.93 -11.55 -5.00
CA ASP A 52 -19.08 -11.27 -4.14
C ASP A 52 -19.54 -9.82 -4.29
N ILE A 53 -20.85 -9.59 -4.17
CA ILE A 53 -21.37 -8.23 -4.09
C ILE A 53 -20.98 -7.67 -2.73
N CYS A 54 -20.17 -6.63 -2.80
CA CYS A 54 -19.67 -5.90 -1.65
C CYS A 54 -20.82 -5.10 -1.01
N ASP A 55 -21.10 -5.36 0.27
CA ASP A 55 -22.01 -4.54 1.09
C ASP A 55 -21.21 -3.38 1.68
N GLU A 56 -21.50 -2.14 1.27
CA GLU A 56 -20.80 -0.93 1.72
C GLU A 56 -20.81 -0.73 3.24
N SER A 57 -21.74 -1.38 3.97
CA SER A 57 -21.76 -1.36 5.43
C SER A 57 -20.69 -2.26 6.08
N ASN A 58 -20.07 -3.17 5.32
CA ASN A 58 -19.01 -4.04 5.82
C ASN A 58 -17.65 -3.32 5.74
N PRO A 59 -16.89 -3.17 6.84
CA PRO A 59 -15.59 -2.49 6.83
C PRO A 59 -14.50 -3.23 6.02
N ARG A 60 -14.77 -4.45 5.56
CA ARG A 60 -13.92 -5.24 4.66
C ARG A 60 -14.33 -5.08 3.20
N CYS A 61 -15.37 -4.30 2.94
CA CYS A 61 -15.88 -4.07 1.61
C CYS A 61 -15.01 -3.04 0.87
N TYR A 62 -14.13 -3.55 0.01
CA TYR A 62 -13.35 -2.75 -0.92
C TYR A 62 -13.72 -3.14 -2.37
N PRO A 63 -13.56 -2.23 -3.35
CA PRO A 63 -13.90 -2.52 -4.75
C PRO A 63 -13.20 -3.76 -5.33
N GLU A 64 -11.99 -4.05 -4.85
CA GLU A 64 -11.17 -5.20 -5.21
C GLU A 64 -11.49 -6.47 -4.40
N LEU A 65 -12.49 -6.47 -3.53
CA LEU A 65 -12.89 -7.65 -2.79
C LEU A 65 -13.37 -8.75 -3.76
N GLU A 66 -12.73 -9.90 -3.69
CA GLU A 66 -13.15 -11.07 -4.44
C GLU A 66 -14.15 -11.90 -3.63
N PHE A 67 -13.77 -12.30 -2.42
CA PHE A 67 -14.65 -13.02 -1.51
C PHE A 67 -14.19 -12.86 -0.06
N CYS A 68 -15.13 -13.03 0.87
CA CYS A 68 -14.86 -13.08 2.31
C CYS A 68 -15.54 -14.30 2.93
N VAL A 69 -14.80 -15.08 3.71
CA VAL A 69 -15.35 -16.23 4.45
C VAL A 69 -15.06 -16.11 5.94
N HIS A 70 -16.05 -16.44 6.77
CA HIS A 70 -15.90 -16.53 8.21
C HIS A 70 -15.62 -17.97 8.64
N LYS A 71 -14.36 -18.28 9.00
CA LYS A 71 -13.93 -19.59 9.53
C LYS A 71 -13.15 -19.41 10.82
N ARG A 72 -13.86 -19.27 11.95
CA ARG A 72 -13.32 -18.88 13.29
C ARG A 72 -12.71 -17.46 13.35
N ARG A 73 -12.26 -16.94 12.22
CA ARG A 73 -11.87 -15.55 11.94
C ARG A 73 -12.27 -15.22 10.49
N TRP A 74 -12.39 -13.95 10.16
CA TRP A 74 -12.55 -13.53 8.76
C TRP A 74 -11.28 -13.80 7.97
N ILE A 75 -11.47 -14.35 6.77
CA ILE A 75 -10.44 -14.48 5.73
C ILE A 75 -11.04 -13.88 4.48
N CYS A 76 -10.42 -12.81 3.98
CA CYS A 76 -10.87 -12.13 2.77
C CYS A 76 -9.76 -12.09 1.75
N THR A 77 -10.14 -12.28 0.49
CA THR A 77 -9.25 -12.25 -0.67
C THR A 77 -9.59 -11.04 -1.51
N TYR A 78 -8.57 -10.28 -1.88
CA TYR A 78 -8.69 -9.09 -2.72
C TYR A 78 -7.84 -9.24 -3.96
N ALA A 79 -8.42 -8.94 -5.12
CA ALA A 79 -7.77 -9.11 -6.41
C ALA A 79 -7.17 -7.79 -6.91
N TRP A 80 -5.90 -7.84 -7.28
CA TRP A 80 -5.12 -6.69 -7.74
C TRP A 80 -4.52 -6.98 -9.10
N ARG A 81 -4.39 -5.95 -9.93
CA ARG A 81 -3.70 -6.02 -11.22
C ARG A 81 -2.50 -5.09 -11.24
N TYR A 82 -1.37 -5.60 -11.69
CA TYR A 82 -0.22 -4.79 -12.10
C TYR A 82 0.14 -5.17 -13.53
N GLU A 83 0.11 -4.18 -14.43
CA GLU A 83 0.23 -4.41 -15.87
C GLU A 83 -0.72 -5.51 -16.38
N LYS A 84 -0.18 -6.68 -16.75
CA LYS A 84 -0.95 -7.85 -17.24
C LYS A 84 -1.12 -8.95 -16.19
N THR A 85 -0.50 -8.81 -15.03
CA THR A 85 -0.47 -9.83 -13.97
C THR A 85 -1.53 -9.55 -12.92
N VAL A 86 -2.23 -10.60 -12.47
CA VAL A 86 -3.22 -10.52 -11.40
C VAL A 86 -2.66 -11.20 -10.15
N PHE A 87 -2.89 -10.57 -9.01
CA PHE A 87 -2.45 -10.99 -7.70
C PHE A 87 -3.62 -11.07 -6.75
N HIS A 88 -3.54 -11.99 -5.80
CA HIS A 88 -4.42 -12.04 -4.65
C HIS A 88 -3.67 -11.54 -3.42
N VAL A 89 -4.36 -10.70 -2.65
CA VAL A 89 -3.99 -10.33 -1.28
C VAL A 89 -4.96 -11.04 -0.36
N GLU A 90 -4.46 -11.95 0.46
CA GLU A 90 -5.27 -12.56 1.51
C GLU A 90 -5.06 -11.83 2.82
N THR A 91 -6.15 -11.70 3.57
CA THR A 91 -6.14 -11.12 4.90
C THR A 91 -6.69 -12.10 5.93
N LYS A 92 -6.29 -11.91 7.18
CA LYS A 92 -6.81 -12.65 8.34
C LYS A 92 -7.34 -11.70 9.40
N SER A 93 -8.23 -12.24 10.24
CA SER A 93 -8.78 -11.60 11.44
C SER A 93 -9.91 -10.60 11.19
N ASP A 94 -10.56 -10.17 12.27
CA ASP A 94 -11.71 -9.27 12.19
C ASP A 94 -11.31 -7.89 11.65
N THR A 95 -10.17 -7.37 12.09
CA THR A 95 -9.54 -6.24 11.43
C THR A 95 -8.65 -6.78 10.32
N PRO A 96 -8.94 -6.55 9.04
CA PRO A 96 -8.24 -7.25 7.95
C PRO A 96 -6.76 -6.89 7.94
N ILE A 97 -5.91 -7.86 8.29
CA ILE A 97 -4.44 -7.77 8.26
C ILE A 97 -3.94 -8.66 7.12
N VAL A 98 -3.04 -8.16 6.29
CA VAL A 98 -2.46 -8.92 5.17
C VAL A 98 -1.68 -10.12 5.71
N ASP A 99 -2.05 -11.29 5.21
CA ASP A 99 -1.40 -12.57 5.53
C ASP A 99 -0.55 -13.06 4.36
N SER A 100 -1.01 -12.86 3.13
CA SER A 100 -0.28 -13.34 1.95
C SER A 100 -0.54 -12.45 0.73
N PHE A 101 0.44 -12.47 -0.18
CA PHE A 101 0.37 -11.80 -1.48
C PHE A 101 0.96 -12.72 -2.54
N TYR A 102 0.15 -13.18 -3.49
CA TYR A 102 0.58 -14.17 -4.47
C TYR A 102 -0.02 -13.93 -5.86
N CYS A 103 0.70 -14.35 -6.89
CA CYS A 103 0.26 -14.22 -8.27
C CYS A 103 -0.73 -15.33 -8.62
N VAL A 104 -1.78 -14.99 -9.39
CA VAL A 104 -2.81 -15.95 -9.83
C VAL A 104 -2.97 -16.04 -11.34
N LEU A 105 -2.67 -14.98 -12.11
CA LEU A 105 -2.77 -14.99 -13.57
C LEU A 105 -1.59 -14.24 -14.21
N ASN A 106 -1.11 -14.75 -15.35
CA ASN A 106 0.04 -14.24 -16.09
C ASN A 106 1.31 -14.13 -15.22
N CYS A 107 1.56 -15.15 -14.42
CA CYS A 107 2.80 -15.36 -13.68
C CYS A 107 3.83 -15.96 -14.66
N THR A 108 4.75 -15.16 -15.21
CA THR A 108 5.84 -15.69 -16.06
C THR A 108 6.90 -16.38 -15.20
N GLU A 109 7.77 -17.25 -15.74
CA GLU A 109 8.89 -17.85 -14.96
C GLU A 109 10.10 -16.91 -14.78
N ALA A 110 10.21 -15.85 -15.59
CA ALA A 110 10.93 -14.63 -15.19
C ALA A 110 10.20 -13.86 -14.06
N GLY A 111 9.00 -14.32 -13.72
CA GLY A 111 8.22 -13.98 -12.54
C GLY A 111 8.72 -14.76 -11.34
N GLY A 112 9.93 -14.39 -10.95
CA GLY A 112 10.04 -13.97 -9.58
C GLY A 112 8.82 -13.08 -9.30
N VAL A 113 8.09 -13.38 -8.24
CA VAL A 113 7.72 -12.28 -7.37
C VAL A 113 9.02 -11.48 -7.29
N LYS A 114 9.14 -10.34 -8.00
CA LYS A 114 10.09 -9.36 -7.51
C LYS A 114 9.48 -9.12 -6.14
N PRO A 115 10.08 -9.59 -5.01
CA PRO A 115 9.60 -9.19 -3.70
C PRO A 115 9.41 -7.70 -3.87
N MET A 116 8.18 -7.24 -3.63
CA MET A 116 7.75 -5.90 -3.94
C MET A 116 8.94 -4.98 -3.65
N PRO A 117 9.56 -4.36 -4.67
CA PRO A 117 10.99 -4.02 -4.63
C PRO A 117 11.31 -3.34 -3.30
N GLU A 118 12.24 -3.93 -2.54
CA GLU A 118 12.74 -3.31 -1.32
C GLU A 118 13.09 -1.87 -1.69
N VAL A 119 12.46 -0.94 -0.97
CA VAL A 119 12.72 0.48 -1.16
C VAL A 119 14.21 0.64 -0.88
N PRO A 120 15.00 1.29 -1.75
CA PRO A 120 16.37 1.63 -1.39
C PRO A 120 16.28 2.41 -0.08
N GLU A 121 16.81 1.84 1.00
CA GLU A 121 16.96 2.51 2.29
C GLU A 121 17.58 3.88 1.97
N GLU A 122 16.78 4.95 2.01
CA GLU A 122 17.31 6.29 1.94
C GLU A 122 18.14 6.42 3.20
N ARG A 123 19.45 6.19 3.05
CA ARG A 123 20.44 6.54 4.06
C ARG A 123 20.24 8.02 4.32
N GLU A 124 19.55 8.33 5.41
CA GLU A 124 19.70 9.60 6.08
C GLU A 124 21.16 9.66 6.52
N ASP A 125 22.02 10.12 5.61
CA ASP A 125 23.35 10.60 5.93
C ASP A 125 23.15 11.87 6.76
N ILE A 126 22.85 11.69 8.05
CA ILE A 126 22.88 12.74 9.05
C ILE A 126 24.34 13.14 9.18
N GLU A 127 24.79 14.10 8.38
CA GLU A 127 26.08 14.74 8.58
C GLU A 127 26.11 15.29 10.02
N PRO A 128 27.07 14.87 10.86
CA PRO A 128 27.22 15.47 12.17
C PRO A 128 27.66 16.91 11.96
N MET A 129 26.79 17.87 12.33
CA MET A 129 27.17 19.27 12.45
C MET A 129 28.33 19.38 13.46
N ALA A 130 29.54 19.45 12.93
CA ALA A 130 30.72 19.81 13.70
C ALA A 130 30.56 21.26 14.17
N LYS A 131 30.69 21.46 15.48
CA LYS A 131 30.83 22.76 16.13
C LYS A 131 32.27 23.28 16.01
#